data_AF-A0A1I8G2D0-F1
#
_entry.id   AF-A0A1I8G2D0-F1
#
_cell.length_a   1.000
_cell.length_b   1.000
_cell.length_c   1.000
_cell.angle_alpha   90.00
_cell.angle_beta   90.00
_cell.angle_gamma   90.00
#
_symmetry.space_group_name_H-M   'P 1'
#
loop_
_entity.id
_entity.type
_entity.pdbx_description
1 polymer ?
#
loop_
_entity_poly.entity_id
_entity_poly.type
_entity_poly.pdbx_seq_one_letter_code
_entity_poly.pdbx_strand_id
1 'polypeptide(L)'
;MANQRKDTEATRITMKEFQPPRAGVVTRCDDATEAVPLCPELRLCLKPAACLGIAVDLPQLTDKCRSISNWEVMEQLRSMAKPHQLSHLRVQTSSLSVIRLDCELPNRRALAGAVKQLDGGRIKLAGFSDFLRVRAVQLKPPCPTKYDWEAFFRDAEGLDAMEPGERPDTVRIGQLPCSWFSDDVPGLSAGQSQQIAEPSGASVDLPTESAVRSAFESFGAVRRIDIPLLNSESGSASVASAASTAAAAPGPLGRFEAFVQFVDCAGFERCMTALRGAKLLLLLMPAQLGSSDGSSSAPAALSVLPTLDFDRTGRLSLRSIRRREAARRRAEAAAELERRRRDRERRRLERAAERAAERQRRAEEAALAARIAAEERRIVAAQRKLESIRLLSELFRRLRDERRRKELEKREARLRRSLLKRRRQEMPLAGAAVEDT
;
A
#
# COMPACT_ATOMS: atom_id res chain seq x y z
N MET A 1 -7.84 -31.70 62.60
CA MET A 1 -7.53 -32.10 61.21
C MET A 1 -8.31 -31.33 60.12
N ALA A 2 -8.98 -30.21 60.43
CA ALA A 2 -9.74 -29.42 59.44
C ALA A 2 -8.95 -28.27 58.78
N ASN A 3 -7.80 -27.85 59.34
CA ASN A 3 -7.03 -26.71 58.83
C ASN A 3 -6.04 -27.04 57.69
N GLN A 4 -5.69 -28.31 57.45
CA GLN A 4 -4.80 -28.66 56.33
C GLN A 4 -5.52 -28.77 54.97
N ARG A 5 -6.86 -28.80 54.96
CA ARG A 5 -7.66 -28.89 53.73
C ARG A 5 -8.00 -27.54 53.11
N LYS A 6 -7.92 -26.42 53.86
CA LYS A 6 -8.19 -25.08 53.32
C LYS A 6 -6.98 -24.46 52.61
N ASP A 7 -5.75 -24.77 53.03
CA ASP A 7 -4.54 -24.23 52.42
C ASP A 7 -4.17 -24.88 51.08
N THR A 8 -4.70 -26.08 50.78
CA THR A 8 -4.46 -26.80 49.53
C THR A 8 -5.35 -26.34 48.38
N GLU A 9 -6.48 -25.69 48.67
CA GLU A 9 -7.41 -25.18 47.67
C GLU A 9 -7.06 -23.74 47.23
N ALA A 10 -6.46 -22.96 48.13
CA ALA A 10 -5.99 -21.59 47.86
C ALA A 10 -4.68 -21.52 47.03
N THR A 11 -4.06 -22.65 46.70
CA THR A 11 -2.73 -22.74 46.07
C THR A 11 -2.71 -23.19 44.61
N ARG A 12 -3.86 -23.44 43.97
CA ARG A 12 -3.91 -23.76 42.55
C ARG A 12 -3.87 -22.49 41.70
N ILE A 13 -2.83 -22.32 40.89
CA ILE A 13 -2.83 -21.26 39.88
C ILE A 13 -3.92 -21.58 38.87
N THR A 14 -4.82 -20.62 38.67
CA THR A 14 -5.87 -20.76 37.68
C THR A 14 -5.38 -20.25 36.33
N MET A 15 -5.88 -20.85 35.24
CA MET A 15 -5.55 -20.42 33.88
C MET A 15 -5.83 -18.92 33.63
N LYS A 16 -6.74 -18.32 34.42
CA LYS A 16 -7.13 -16.90 34.34
C LYS A 16 -5.99 -15.93 34.70
N GLU A 17 -4.96 -16.41 35.39
CA GLU A 17 -3.82 -15.58 35.80
C GLU A 17 -2.73 -15.44 34.73
N PHE A 18 -2.78 -16.24 33.67
CA PHE A 18 -1.83 -16.18 32.56
C PHE A 18 -2.43 -15.38 31.40
N GLN A 19 -1.58 -14.65 30.68
CA GLN A 19 -1.98 -14.10 29.39
C GLN A 19 -2.17 -15.25 28.40
N PRO A 20 -3.16 -15.17 27.48
CA PRO A 20 -3.35 -16.18 26.47
C PRO A 20 -2.09 -16.31 25.59
N PRO A 21 -1.80 -17.51 25.06
CA PRO A 21 -0.68 -17.70 24.16
C PRO A 21 -0.81 -16.78 22.95
N ARG A 22 0.30 -16.12 22.56
CA ARG A 22 0.30 -15.16 21.44
C ARG A 22 -0.08 -15.87 20.13
N ALA A 23 -1.21 -15.46 19.56
CA ALA A 23 -1.62 -15.87 18.23
C ALA A 23 -0.81 -15.14 17.13
N GLY A 24 -0.73 -15.75 15.95
CA GLY A 24 -0.11 -15.16 14.76
C GLY A 24 1.41 -15.22 14.68
N VAL A 25 2.12 -15.62 15.74
CA VAL A 25 3.59 -15.74 15.65
C VAL A 25 3.93 -16.98 14.84
N VAL A 26 4.64 -16.78 13.71
CA VAL A 26 5.16 -17.89 12.91
C VAL A 26 6.45 -18.37 13.55
N THR A 27 6.49 -19.65 13.89
CA THR A 27 7.66 -20.31 14.49
C THR A 27 8.08 -21.49 13.63
N ARG A 28 9.39 -21.80 13.63
CA ARG A 28 9.87 -23.03 13.01
C ARG A 28 9.45 -24.21 13.88
N CYS A 29 8.93 -25.24 13.24
CA CYS A 29 8.53 -26.48 13.88
C CYS A 29 9.38 -27.62 13.31
N ASP A 30 10.22 -28.20 14.16
CA ASP A 30 11.11 -29.31 13.81
C ASP A 30 10.50 -30.67 14.17
N ASP A 31 9.31 -30.71 14.79
CA ASP A 31 8.60 -31.94 15.14
C ASP A 31 7.16 -31.88 14.60
N ALA A 32 6.87 -32.68 13.57
CA ALA A 32 5.53 -32.82 12.98
C ALA A 32 4.72 -33.98 13.59
N THR A 33 5.16 -34.57 14.70
CA THR A 33 4.40 -35.63 15.40
C THR A 33 3.03 -35.10 15.83
N GLU A 34 1.98 -35.91 15.73
CA GLU A 34 0.57 -35.56 15.98
C GLU A 34 -0.06 -34.58 14.95
N ALA A 35 0.61 -34.25 13.84
CA ALA A 35 0.04 -33.43 12.78
C ALA A 35 -0.97 -34.22 11.94
N VAL A 36 -2.16 -33.64 11.74
CA VAL A 36 -3.22 -34.18 10.89
C VAL A 36 -3.29 -33.34 9.61
N PRO A 37 -3.27 -33.93 8.41
CA PRO A 37 -3.37 -33.15 7.17
C PRO A 37 -4.72 -32.43 7.11
N LEU A 38 -4.68 -31.12 6.83
CA LEU A 38 -5.87 -30.29 6.64
C LEU A 38 -6.18 -30.12 5.17
N CYS A 39 -5.18 -29.67 4.40
CA CYS A 39 -5.27 -29.47 2.97
C CYS A 39 -3.92 -29.85 2.34
N PRO A 40 -3.83 -31.03 1.70
CA PRO A 40 -2.61 -31.47 1.04
C PRO A 40 -2.17 -30.52 -0.09
N GLU A 41 -3.12 -29.91 -0.79
CA GLU A 41 -2.88 -29.00 -1.91
C GLU A 41 -2.06 -27.78 -1.48
N LEU A 42 -2.39 -27.22 -0.31
CA LEU A 42 -1.68 -26.10 0.30
C LEU A 42 -0.60 -26.54 1.29
N ARG A 43 -0.34 -27.85 1.42
CA ARG A 43 0.58 -28.45 2.39
C ARG A 43 0.31 -28.02 3.85
N LEU A 44 -0.96 -27.77 4.15
CA LEU A 44 -1.42 -27.35 5.47
C LEU A 44 -1.79 -28.56 6.32
N CYS A 45 -1.30 -28.57 7.56
CA CYS A 45 -1.61 -29.56 8.58
C CYS A 45 -2.06 -28.87 9.87
N LEU A 46 -2.78 -29.59 10.72
CA LEU A 46 -3.17 -29.16 12.06
C LEU A 46 -2.43 -29.98 13.10
N LYS A 47 -1.80 -29.28 14.05
CA LYS A 47 -1.11 -29.90 15.18
C LYS A 47 -1.65 -29.36 16.50
N PRO A 48 -1.97 -30.18 17.51
CA PRO A 48 -2.43 -29.69 18.80
C PRO A 48 -1.47 -28.67 19.44
N ALA A 49 -2.00 -27.53 19.87
CA ALA A 49 -1.27 -26.49 20.58
C ALA A 49 -0.90 -26.95 22.00
N ALA A 50 0.36 -27.31 22.21
CA ALA A 50 0.88 -27.74 23.49
C ALA A 50 1.52 -26.57 24.27
N CYS A 51 0.68 -25.64 24.75
CA CYS A 51 1.15 -24.48 25.52
C CYS A 51 1.13 -24.74 27.04
N LEU A 52 2.21 -24.37 27.73
CA LEU A 52 2.39 -24.49 29.17
C LEU A 52 2.63 -23.11 29.79
N GLY A 53 1.89 -22.81 30.85
CA GLY A 53 2.11 -21.66 31.72
C GLY A 53 2.81 -22.09 32.98
N ILE A 54 3.90 -21.44 33.34
CA ILE A 54 4.68 -21.71 34.54
C ILE A 54 4.66 -20.44 35.38
N ALA A 55 4.30 -20.53 36.66
CA ALA A 55 4.55 -19.44 37.59
C ALA A 55 5.52 -19.89 38.68
N VAL A 56 6.44 -18.99 39.00
CA VAL A 56 7.42 -19.18 40.05
C VAL A 56 7.15 -18.15 41.13
N ASP A 57 6.84 -18.65 42.33
CA ASP A 57 6.63 -17.80 43.50
C ASP A 57 7.98 -17.36 44.04
N LEU A 58 8.16 -16.04 44.14
CA LEU A 58 9.33 -15.41 44.72
C LEU A 58 9.12 -15.21 46.23
N PRO A 59 10.17 -15.29 47.05
CA PRO A 59 10.07 -14.99 48.47
C PRO A 59 9.84 -13.48 48.63
N GLN A 60 9.12 -13.06 49.67
CA GLN A 60 9.02 -11.65 50.00
C GLN A 60 10.41 -11.14 50.40
N LEU A 61 11.08 -10.46 49.48
CA LEU A 61 12.43 -9.91 49.63
C LEU A 61 12.41 -8.79 50.69
N THR A 62 12.42 -9.12 51.98
CA THR A 62 12.47 -8.12 53.05
C THR A 62 13.88 -7.60 53.32
N ASP A 63 14.94 -8.41 53.10
CA ASP A 63 16.25 -8.08 53.69
C ASP A 63 17.43 -8.00 52.70
N LYS A 64 17.25 -8.30 51.41
CA LYS A 64 18.35 -8.23 50.42
C LYS A 64 17.85 -7.69 49.09
N CYS A 65 18.31 -6.49 48.70
CA CYS A 65 18.14 -5.88 47.37
C CYS A 65 18.89 -6.67 46.28
N ARG A 66 18.57 -7.96 46.09
CA ARG A 66 19.17 -8.80 45.06
C ARG A 66 18.11 -9.11 44.01
N SER A 67 18.32 -8.60 42.80
CA SER A 67 17.45 -8.90 41.67
C SER A 67 17.61 -10.36 41.25
N ILE A 68 16.48 -11.03 41.02
CA ILE A 68 16.44 -12.36 40.44
C ILE A 68 16.54 -12.22 38.92
N SER A 69 17.48 -12.93 38.31
CA SER A 69 17.59 -12.92 36.85
C SER A 69 16.55 -13.86 36.25
N ASN A 70 15.74 -13.34 35.32
CA ASN A 70 14.76 -14.14 34.59
C ASN A 70 15.41 -15.31 33.85
N TRP A 71 16.63 -15.12 33.35
CA TRP A 71 17.38 -16.15 32.64
C TRP A 71 17.74 -17.34 33.51
N GLU A 72 18.17 -17.13 34.75
CA GLU A 72 18.50 -18.22 35.67
C GLU A 72 17.27 -19.04 36.04
N VAL A 73 16.12 -18.38 36.24
CA VAL A 73 14.83 -19.07 36.43
C VAL A 73 14.50 -19.91 35.19
N MET A 74 14.65 -19.36 33.99
CA MET A 74 14.41 -20.09 32.74
C MET A 74 15.33 -21.31 32.58
N GLU A 75 16.60 -21.21 32.98
CA GLU A 75 17.57 -22.30 32.87
C GLU A 75 17.29 -23.42 33.89
N GLN A 76 16.93 -23.05 35.12
CA GLN A 76 16.50 -24.04 36.12
C GLN A 76 15.20 -24.74 35.70
N LEU A 77 14.26 -24.03 35.10
CA LEU A 77 13.05 -24.63 34.53
C LEU A 77 13.38 -25.60 33.38
N ARG A 78 14.32 -25.24 32.48
CA ARG A 78 14.81 -26.16 31.43
C ARG A 78 15.47 -27.40 32.02
N SER A 79 16.29 -27.24 33.05
CA SER A 79 16.94 -28.36 33.74
C SER A 79 15.91 -29.29 34.38
N MET A 80 14.93 -28.72 35.09
CA MET A 80 13.86 -29.46 35.76
C MET A 80 12.88 -30.13 34.78
N ALA A 81 12.71 -29.57 33.58
CA ALA A 81 11.83 -30.13 32.56
C ALA A 81 12.45 -31.29 31.77
N LYS A 82 13.75 -31.60 31.92
CA LYS A 82 14.38 -32.73 31.23
C LYS A 82 13.66 -34.04 31.60
N PRO A 83 13.32 -34.90 30.61
CA PRO A 83 13.80 -34.92 29.22
C PRO A 83 12.99 -34.09 28.20
N HIS A 84 11.98 -33.31 28.63
CA HIS A 84 11.11 -32.55 27.73
C HIS A 84 11.75 -31.24 27.28
N GLN A 85 11.78 -31.00 25.97
CA GLN A 85 12.33 -29.76 25.40
C GLN A 85 11.28 -28.64 25.47
N LEU A 86 11.56 -27.62 26.28
CA LEU A 86 10.75 -26.39 26.35
C LEU A 86 11.16 -25.46 25.22
N SER A 87 10.34 -25.38 24.18
CA SER A 87 10.52 -24.44 23.06
C SER A 87 9.90 -23.09 23.39
N HIS A 88 10.51 -22.01 22.90
CA HIS A 88 9.99 -20.64 23.04
C HIS A 88 9.60 -20.24 24.49
N LEU A 89 10.41 -20.62 25.48
CA LEU A 89 10.24 -20.19 26.87
C LEU A 89 10.40 -18.67 26.96
N ARG A 90 9.34 -17.98 27.38
CA ARG A 90 9.26 -16.53 27.48
C ARG A 90 8.67 -16.11 28.82
N VAL A 91 9.01 -14.90 29.24
CA VAL A 91 8.47 -14.28 30.45
C VAL A 91 7.27 -13.43 30.05
N GLN A 92 6.08 -13.73 30.58
CA GLN A 92 4.87 -12.95 30.37
C GLN A 92 4.85 -11.73 31.29
N THR A 93 5.03 -11.96 32.58
CA THR A 93 5.01 -10.92 33.61
C THR A 93 6.04 -11.25 34.67
N SER A 94 6.87 -10.27 35.03
CA SER A 94 7.81 -10.36 36.14
C SER A 94 7.38 -9.37 37.21
N SER A 95 7.00 -9.86 38.39
CA SER A 95 6.63 -9.04 39.54
C SER A 95 7.50 -9.39 40.75
N LEU A 96 7.45 -8.59 41.82
CA LEU A 96 8.25 -8.81 43.03
C LEU A 96 7.93 -10.14 43.75
N SER A 97 6.72 -10.66 43.57
CA SER A 97 6.23 -11.89 44.23
C SER A 97 6.08 -13.08 43.30
N VAL A 98 5.92 -12.87 41.98
CA VAL A 98 5.64 -13.96 41.03
C VAL A 98 6.25 -13.64 39.67
N ILE A 99 6.91 -14.63 39.08
CA ILE A 99 7.33 -14.61 37.68
C ILE A 99 6.44 -15.59 36.92
N ARG A 100 5.71 -15.10 35.90
CA ARG A 100 4.88 -15.94 35.01
C ARG A 100 5.60 -16.08 33.67
N LEU A 101 5.75 -17.32 33.22
CA LEU A 101 6.38 -17.71 31.98
C LEU A 101 5.40 -18.51 31.12
N ASP A 102 5.51 -18.37 29.80
CA ASP A 102 4.87 -19.23 28.82
C ASP A 102 5.93 -20.02 28.06
N CYS A 103 5.63 -21.28 27.77
CA CYS A 103 6.43 -22.07 26.84
C CYS A 103 5.56 -22.98 25.99
N GLU A 104 6.13 -23.37 24.87
CA GLU A 104 5.56 -24.31 23.93
C GLU A 104 6.32 -25.63 24.02
N LEU A 105 5.57 -26.73 24.07
CA LEU A 105 6.12 -28.08 24.02
C LEU A 105 5.85 -28.72 22.66
N PRO A 106 6.67 -29.70 22.25
CA PRO A 106 6.53 -30.33 20.95
C PRO A 106 5.23 -31.13 20.82
N ASN A 107 4.79 -31.87 21.85
CA ASN A 107 3.64 -32.79 21.77
C ASN A 107 2.77 -32.73 23.02
N ARG A 108 1.50 -33.19 22.94
CA ARG A 108 0.60 -33.23 24.10
C ARG A 108 1.11 -34.12 25.22
N ARG A 109 1.79 -35.22 24.89
CA ARG A 109 2.42 -36.12 25.87
C ARG A 109 3.52 -35.43 26.66
N ALA A 110 4.40 -34.68 25.96
CA ALA A 110 5.46 -33.90 26.60
C ALA A 110 4.87 -32.80 27.50
N LEU A 111 3.78 -32.15 27.08
CA LEU A 111 3.07 -31.16 27.91
C LEU A 111 2.49 -31.79 29.18
N ALA A 112 1.78 -32.91 29.06
CA ALA A 112 1.21 -33.59 30.23
C ALA A 112 2.29 -34.09 31.20
N GLY A 113 3.43 -34.58 30.68
CA GLY A 113 4.60 -34.93 31.48
C GLY A 113 5.22 -33.71 32.17
N ALA A 114 5.41 -32.61 31.44
CA ALA A 114 5.99 -31.37 31.95
C ALA A 114 5.12 -30.74 33.03
N VAL A 115 3.79 -30.73 32.88
CA VAL A 115 2.87 -30.26 33.94
C VAL A 115 3.08 -31.09 35.21
N LYS A 116 3.08 -32.43 35.11
CA LYS A 116 3.25 -33.32 36.27
C LYS A 116 4.61 -33.17 36.95
N GLN A 117 5.66 -32.85 36.19
CA GLN A 117 7.03 -32.73 36.68
C GLN A 117 7.33 -31.35 37.26
N LEU A 118 6.78 -30.29 36.66
CA LEU A 118 7.04 -28.91 37.04
C LEU A 118 6.07 -28.40 38.13
N ASP A 119 4.84 -28.92 38.17
CA ASP A 119 3.85 -28.51 39.17
C ASP A 119 4.20 -29.05 40.57
N GLY A 120 4.33 -28.15 41.54
CA GLY A 120 4.80 -28.48 42.89
C GLY A 120 6.32 -28.63 42.99
N GLY A 121 7.05 -28.43 41.89
CA GLY A 121 8.51 -28.41 41.85
C GLY A 121 9.09 -27.28 42.70
N ARG A 122 10.35 -27.46 43.12
CA ARG A 122 11.09 -26.45 43.89
C ARG A 122 12.42 -26.18 43.20
N ILE A 123 12.69 -24.92 42.88
CA ILE A 123 13.97 -24.52 42.28
C ILE A 123 14.80 -23.74 43.29
N LYS A 124 16.10 -23.95 43.26
CA LYS A 124 17.08 -23.21 44.07
C LYS A 124 17.87 -22.30 43.16
N LEU A 125 17.79 -21.00 43.39
CA LEU A 125 18.57 -20.00 42.65
C LEU A 125 19.89 -19.72 43.39
N ALA A 126 20.94 -19.41 42.63
CA ALA A 126 22.23 -19.07 43.18
C ALA A 126 22.12 -17.76 43.99
N GLY A 127 22.42 -17.85 45.28
CA GLY A 127 22.40 -16.69 46.17
C GLY A 127 21.10 -16.46 46.95
N PHE A 128 20.15 -17.40 46.87
CA PHE A 128 18.97 -17.47 47.74
C PHE A 128 19.06 -18.71 48.64
N SER A 129 18.73 -18.55 49.92
CA SER A 129 18.60 -19.67 50.88
C SER A 129 17.33 -20.47 50.61
N ASP A 130 16.29 -19.79 50.13
CA ASP A 130 14.94 -20.31 50.08
C ASP A 130 14.66 -20.97 48.73
N PHE A 131 13.89 -22.05 48.79
CA PHE A 131 13.41 -22.73 47.59
C PHE A 131 12.20 -22.01 47.02
N LEU A 132 12.27 -21.67 45.73
CA LEU A 132 11.14 -21.07 45.02
C LEU A 132 10.16 -22.15 44.60
N ARG A 133 8.88 -21.92 44.84
CA ARG A 133 7.83 -22.86 44.46
C ARG A 133 7.48 -22.63 42.99
N VAL A 134 7.53 -23.71 42.21
CA VAL A 134 7.13 -23.72 40.81
C VAL A 134 5.75 -24.35 40.70
N ARG A 135 4.89 -23.69 39.92
CA ARG A 135 3.52 -24.11 39.65
C ARG A 135 3.33 -24.10 38.15
N ALA A 136 2.76 -25.16 37.59
CA ALA A 136 2.68 -25.34 36.15
C ALA A 136 1.25 -25.71 35.74
N VAL A 137 0.72 -25.05 34.71
CA VAL A 137 -0.65 -25.24 34.22
C VAL A 137 -0.67 -25.32 32.70
N GLN A 138 -1.44 -26.24 32.16
CA GLN A 138 -1.70 -26.29 30.72
C GLN A 138 -2.51 -25.05 30.30
N LEU A 139 -2.00 -24.29 29.35
CA LEU A 139 -2.70 -23.16 28.75
C LEU A 139 -3.46 -23.63 27.51
N LYS A 140 -4.75 -23.30 27.47
CA LYS A 140 -5.58 -23.49 26.28
C LYS A 140 -5.72 -22.14 25.58
N PRO A 141 -5.49 -22.06 24.25
CA PRO A 141 -5.78 -20.85 23.51
C PRO A 141 -7.24 -20.41 23.74
N PRO A 142 -7.50 -19.09 23.85
CA PRO A 142 -8.84 -18.58 23.99
C PRO A 142 -9.63 -18.97 22.75
N CYS A 143 -10.73 -19.68 22.95
CA CYS A 143 -11.63 -20.11 21.90
C CYS A 143 -13.03 -20.16 22.51
N PRO A 144 -14.05 -19.70 21.78
CA PRO A 144 -15.42 -19.76 22.27
C PRO A 144 -15.86 -21.24 22.37
N THR A 145 -16.72 -21.49 23.35
CA THR A 145 -17.37 -22.79 23.57
C THR A 145 -18.72 -22.84 22.88
N LYS A 146 -19.28 -24.06 22.76
CA LYS A 146 -20.62 -24.26 22.19
C LYS A 146 -21.69 -23.42 22.87
N TYR A 147 -21.62 -23.37 24.19
CA TYR A 147 -22.49 -22.55 25.00
C TYR A 147 -22.35 -21.05 24.66
N ASP A 148 -21.13 -20.54 24.48
CA ASP A 148 -20.89 -19.11 24.26
C ASP A 148 -21.53 -18.59 22.97
N TRP A 149 -21.40 -19.33 21.86
CA TRP A 149 -22.02 -18.92 20.60
C TRP A 149 -23.52 -19.19 20.58
N GLU A 150 -24.00 -20.30 21.15
CA GLU A 150 -25.44 -20.56 21.24
C GLU A 150 -26.17 -19.55 22.13
N ALA A 151 -25.53 -19.09 23.22
CA ALA A 151 -26.07 -18.03 24.07
C ALA A 151 -26.12 -16.70 23.31
N PHE A 152 -25.04 -16.34 22.61
CA PHE A 152 -25.02 -15.11 21.82
C PHE A 152 -26.12 -15.06 20.75
N PHE A 153 -26.28 -16.12 19.93
CA PHE A 153 -27.29 -16.14 18.87
C PHE A 153 -28.72 -16.27 19.40
N ARG A 154 -28.91 -16.75 20.63
CA ARG A 154 -30.21 -16.80 21.29
C ARG A 154 -30.63 -15.45 21.86
N ASP A 155 -29.68 -14.73 22.44
CA ASP A 155 -29.93 -13.46 23.14
C ASP A 155 -29.81 -12.24 22.22
N ALA A 156 -29.21 -12.39 21.03
CA ALA A 156 -29.01 -11.30 20.09
C ALA A 156 -30.32 -10.87 19.41
N GLU A 157 -30.68 -9.60 19.59
CA GLU A 157 -31.83 -9.00 18.92
C GLU A 157 -31.56 -8.77 17.42
N GLY A 158 -32.53 -9.14 16.57
CA GLY A 158 -32.51 -8.83 15.14
C GLY A 158 -31.71 -9.78 14.25
N LEU A 159 -31.18 -10.88 14.81
CA LEU A 159 -30.62 -12.02 14.08
C LEU A 159 -31.70 -13.09 13.89
N ASP A 160 -31.84 -13.58 12.66
CA ASP A 160 -32.73 -14.70 12.36
C ASP A 160 -31.96 -16.03 12.31
N ALA A 161 -32.34 -16.98 13.16
CA ALA A 161 -31.72 -18.31 13.22
C ALA A 161 -31.91 -19.13 11.93
N MET A 162 -32.88 -18.77 11.08
CA MET A 162 -33.14 -19.43 9.81
C MET A 162 -32.29 -18.86 8.67
N GLU A 163 -31.80 -17.63 8.81
CA GLU A 163 -31.04 -16.95 7.76
C GLU A 163 -29.54 -17.30 7.83
N PRO A 164 -28.89 -17.59 6.68
CA PRO A 164 -27.47 -17.88 6.65
C PRO A 164 -26.64 -16.64 7.01
N GLY A 165 -25.67 -16.81 7.91
CA GLY A 165 -24.83 -15.72 8.43
C GLY A 165 -25.46 -14.92 9.57
N GLU A 166 -26.68 -15.26 9.99
CA GLU A 166 -27.33 -14.76 11.22
C GLU A 166 -27.49 -15.87 12.28
N ARG A 167 -26.93 -17.04 11.99
CA ARG A 167 -26.89 -18.25 12.84
C ARG A 167 -25.43 -18.69 13.06
N PRO A 168 -25.12 -19.66 13.95
CA PRO A 168 -23.75 -20.15 14.16
C PRO A 168 -23.26 -21.02 12.99
N ASP A 169 -23.07 -20.40 11.82
CA ASP A 169 -22.55 -21.02 10.60
C ASP A 169 -21.27 -20.33 10.06
N THR A 170 -20.89 -19.20 10.66
CA THR A 170 -19.78 -18.36 10.19
C THR A 170 -18.64 -18.35 11.21
N VAL A 171 -17.48 -18.88 10.80
CA VAL A 171 -16.24 -18.89 11.57
C VAL A 171 -15.41 -17.65 11.23
N ARG A 172 -14.89 -16.97 12.25
CA ARG A 172 -13.92 -15.88 12.15
C ARG A 172 -12.54 -16.41 12.50
N ILE A 173 -11.63 -16.40 11.53
CA ILE A 173 -10.26 -16.89 11.69
C ILE A 173 -9.31 -15.74 11.43
N GLY A 174 -8.55 -15.36 12.45
CA GLY A 174 -7.60 -14.26 12.37
C GLY A 174 -6.16 -14.71 12.51
N GLN A 175 -5.25 -13.78 12.20
CA GLN A 175 -3.80 -13.97 12.31
C GLN A 175 -3.24 -15.07 11.41
N LEU A 176 -3.89 -15.35 10.28
CA LEU A 176 -3.41 -16.28 9.27
C LEU A 176 -2.34 -15.61 8.40
N PRO A 177 -1.19 -16.25 8.13
CA PRO A 177 -0.17 -15.66 7.27
C PRO A 177 -0.62 -15.55 5.81
N CYS A 178 -0.45 -14.39 5.18
CA CYS A 178 -0.91 -14.20 3.79
C CYS A 178 -0.21 -15.12 2.79
N SER A 179 1.10 -15.34 2.95
CA SER A 179 1.93 -16.18 2.08
C SER A 179 1.61 -17.68 2.13
N TRP A 180 0.80 -18.13 3.09
CA TRP A 180 0.36 -19.53 3.16
C TRP A 180 -0.90 -19.78 2.32
N PHE A 181 -1.58 -18.71 1.92
CA PHE A 181 -2.85 -18.73 1.20
C PHE A 181 -2.76 -17.93 -0.12
N SER A 182 -1.56 -17.66 -0.62
CA SER A 182 -1.33 -17.09 -1.96
C SER A 182 -1.20 -18.19 -3.00
N ASP A 183 -1.37 -17.85 -4.28
CA ASP A 183 -1.18 -18.81 -5.38
C ASP A 183 0.31 -19.21 -5.52
N ASP A 184 1.22 -18.31 -5.14
CA ASP A 184 2.67 -18.55 -5.07
C ASP A 184 3.10 -19.06 -3.67
N VAL A 185 2.50 -20.16 -3.20
CA VAL A 185 2.95 -20.78 -1.95
C VAL A 185 4.43 -21.17 -2.10
N PRO A 186 5.32 -20.78 -1.16
CA PRO A 186 6.73 -21.10 -1.22
C PRO A 186 6.96 -22.61 -1.39
N GLY A 187 7.50 -23.01 -2.55
CA GLY A 187 7.81 -24.41 -2.88
C GLY A 187 6.78 -25.19 -3.70
N LEU A 188 5.69 -24.55 -4.18
CA LEU A 188 4.79 -25.11 -5.20
C LEU A 188 5.10 -24.60 -6.62
N SER A 189 5.75 -23.44 -6.76
CA SER A 189 6.10 -22.81 -8.06
C SER A 189 7.34 -23.38 -8.77
N ALA A 190 7.90 -24.50 -8.31
CA ALA A 190 9.03 -25.16 -8.99
C ALA A 190 8.61 -25.95 -10.25
N GLY A 191 7.32 -25.94 -10.62
CA GLY A 191 6.77 -26.87 -11.61
C GLY A 191 6.44 -26.32 -12.99
N GLN A 192 5.75 -25.18 -13.14
CA GLN A 192 5.15 -24.81 -14.43
C GLN A 192 4.90 -23.30 -14.59
N SER A 193 5.95 -22.50 -14.79
CA SER A 193 5.85 -21.15 -15.39
C SER A 193 7.19 -20.73 -16.00
N GLN A 194 7.76 -21.51 -16.92
CA GLN A 194 8.76 -20.98 -17.86
C GLN A 194 8.05 -20.29 -19.02
N GLN A 195 7.50 -19.11 -18.77
CA GLN A 195 7.37 -18.10 -19.80
C GLN A 195 7.81 -16.76 -19.23
N ILE A 196 8.76 -16.16 -19.94
CA ILE A 196 9.49 -14.95 -19.65
C ILE A 196 8.49 -13.81 -19.40
N ALA A 197 8.43 -13.32 -18.16
CA ALA A 197 7.81 -12.05 -17.83
C ALA A 197 8.79 -11.25 -16.95
N GLU A 198 9.12 -10.06 -17.45
CA GLU A 198 9.96 -9.01 -16.85
C GLU A 198 9.72 -8.79 -15.34
N PRO A 199 10.75 -8.37 -14.57
CA PRO A 199 10.64 -8.14 -13.13
C PRO A 199 9.91 -6.82 -12.86
N SER A 200 8.59 -6.84 -12.96
CA SER A 200 7.73 -5.71 -12.62
C SER A 200 7.14 -5.87 -11.22
N GLY A 201 7.70 -5.13 -10.27
CA GLY A 201 7.02 -4.65 -9.05
C GLY A 201 6.50 -5.70 -8.06
N ALA A 202 7.26 -5.93 -6.98
CA ALA A 202 6.83 -6.48 -5.69
C ALA A 202 5.44 -7.16 -5.70
N SER A 203 5.39 -8.44 -6.08
CA SER A 203 4.22 -9.28 -5.86
C SER A 203 3.95 -9.30 -4.36
N VAL A 204 2.99 -8.49 -3.92
CA VAL A 204 2.55 -8.52 -2.53
C VAL A 204 1.82 -9.85 -2.37
N ASP A 205 2.31 -10.71 -1.47
CA ASP A 205 1.70 -12.00 -1.13
C ASP A 205 0.27 -11.77 -0.60
N LEU A 206 -0.69 -11.63 -1.51
CA LEU A 206 -2.10 -11.46 -1.19
C LEU A 206 -2.74 -12.85 -1.05
N PRO A 207 -3.55 -13.07 -0.01
CA PRO A 207 -4.28 -14.31 0.13
C PRO A 207 -5.40 -14.39 -0.92
N THR A 208 -5.57 -15.55 -1.55
CA THR A 208 -6.62 -15.81 -2.54
C THR A 208 -7.83 -16.51 -1.88
N GLU A 209 -9.05 -16.14 -2.28
CA GLU A 209 -10.28 -16.75 -1.76
C GLU A 209 -10.32 -18.27 -2.03
N SER A 210 -9.80 -18.71 -3.18
CA SER A 210 -9.72 -20.13 -3.57
C SER A 210 -8.88 -20.97 -2.61
N ALA A 211 -7.72 -20.45 -2.18
CA ALA A 211 -6.85 -21.13 -1.22
C ALA A 211 -7.54 -21.28 0.14
N VAL A 212 -8.18 -20.21 0.63
CA VAL A 212 -8.97 -20.28 1.88
C VAL A 212 -10.12 -21.27 1.71
N ARG A 213 -10.79 -21.30 0.56
CA ARG A 213 -11.87 -22.25 0.28
C ARG A 213 -11.40 -23.68 0.36
N SER A 214 -10.35 -24.06 -0.39
CA SER A 214 -9.80 -25.42 -0.39
C SER A 214 -9.35 -25.85 1.02
N ALA A 215 -8.75 -24.94 1.79
CA ALA A 215 -8.32 -25.24 3.16
C ALA A 215 -9.47 -25.67 4.09
N PHE A 216 -10.61 -24.96 4.02
CA PHE A 216 -11.73 -25.15 4.95
C PHE A 216 -12.84 -26.06 4.41
N GLU A 217 -12.86 -26.36 3.11
CA GLU A 217 -13.80 -27.31 2.50
C GLU A 217 -13.62 -28.74 3.05
N SER A 218 -12.43 -29.06 3.57
CA SER A 218 -12.14 -30.29 4.33
C SER A 218 -13.06 -30.51 5.54
N PHE A 219 -13.62 -29.45 6.13
CA PHE A 219 -14.53 -29.54 7.27
C PHE A 219 -16.01 -29.59 6.88
N GLY A 220 -16.36 -29.14 5.68
CA GLY A 220 -17.73 -29.08 5.17
C GLY A 220 -17.88 -28.08 4.02
N ALA A 221 -19.02 -28.14 3.33
CA ALA A 221 -19.30 -27.26 2.19
C ALA A 221 -19.30 -25.78 2.60
N VAL A 222 -18.47 -24.98 1.92
CA VAL A 222 -18.33 -23.54 2.17
C VAL A 222 -19.26 -22.75 1.25
N ARG A 223 -20.12 -21.91 1.85
CA ARG A 223 -21.09 -21.09 1.12
C ARG A 223 -20.48 -19.79 0.60
N ARG A 224 -19.86 -19.02 1.49
CA ARG A 224 -19.24 -17.72 1.18
C ARG A 224 -18.00 -17.53 2.03
N ILE A 225 -17.02 -16.84 1.45
CA ILE A 225 -15.79 -16.45 2.14
C ILE A 225 -15.65 -14.94 1.97
N ASP A 226 -15.20 -14.28 3.01
CA ASP A 226 -14.93 -12.85 2.98
C ASP A 226 -13.64 -12.53 3.71
N ILE A 227 -12.72 -11.89 2.98
CA ILE A 227 -11.40 -11.51 3.47
C ILE A 227 -11.38 -9.98 3.55
N PRO A 228 -11.58 -9.36 4.73
CA PRO A 228 -11.54 -7.91 4.90
C PRO A 228 -10.34 -7.23 4.25
N LEU A 229 -9.17 -7.87 4.24
CA LEU A 229 -7.94 -7.35 3.63
C LEU A 229 -8.12 -7.08 2.12
N LEU A 230 -8.87 -7.91 1.40
CA LEU A 230 -9.15 -7.73 -0.03
C LEU A 230 -10.23 -6.68 -0.29
N ASN A 231 -11.00 -6.31 0.73
CA ASN A 231 -12.12 -5.38 0.64
C ASN A 231 -11.73 -3.95 1.04
N SER A 232 -10.46 -3.53 0.91
CA SER A 232 -10.15 -2.10 1.05
C SER A 232 -10.79 -1.39 -0.14
N GLU A 233 -12.01 -0.90 0.10
CA GLU A 233 -12.87 -0.13 -0.80
C GLU A 233 -12.26 1.27 -1.06
N SER A 234 -11.02 1.27 -1.51
CA SER A 234 -10.24 2.42 -1.94
C SER A 234 -9.34 1.93 -3.05
N GLY A 235 -9.83 2.01 -4.29
CA GLY A 235 -8.90 2.23 -5.37
C GLY A 235 -8.06 3.46 -5.00
N SER A 236 -6.76 3.25 -4.79
CA SER A 236 -5.76 4.22 -4.33
C SER A 236 -5.52 4.26 -2.81
N ALA A 237 -4.30 3.88 -2.43
CA ALA A 237 -3.59 4.31 -1.23
C ALA A 237 -3.98 3.72 0.14
N SER A 238 -4.00 2.40 0.33
CA SER A 238 -3.83 1.84 1.68
C SER A 238 -3.07 0.53 1.84
N VAL A 239 -2.63 -0.15 0.77
CA VAL A 239 -1.67 -1.26 0.92
C VAL A 239 -0.34 -0.75 1.51
N ALA A 240 -0.01 0.53 1.25
CA ALA A 240 1.10 1.23 1.89
C ALA A 240 0.80 1.75 3.31
N SER A 241 -0.47 1.97 3.68
CA SER A 241 -0.84 2.54 4.99
C SER A 241 -1.05 1.47 6.07
N ALA A 242 -1.47 0.26 5.69
CA ALA A 242 -1.43 -0.90 6.58
C ALA A 242 0.01 -1.26 7.01
N ALA A 243 1.00 -0.89 6.21
CA ALA A 243 2.42 -1.00 6.58
C ALA A 243 2.85 0.04 7.63
N SER A 244 2.17 1.19 7.74
CA SER A 244 2.61 2.30 8.61
C SER A 244 2.06 2.26 10.03
N THR A 245 1.05 1.45 10.34
CA THR A 245 0.60 1.22 11.74
C THR A 245 1.08 -0.11 12.34
N ALA A 246 1.80 -0.92 11.56
CA ALA A 246 2.46 -2.14 12.02
C ALA A 246 3.91 -1.92 12.51
N ALA A 247 4.24 -0.70 12.93
CA ALA A 247 5.57 -0.31 13.42
C ALA A 247 5.86 -0.87 14.82
N ALA A 248 5.98 -2.20 14.96
CA ALA A 248 6.64 -2.87 16.08
C ALA A 248 7.00 -4.36 15.82
N ALA A 249 7.13 -4.83 14.57
CA ALA A 249 7.74 -6.14 14.28
C ALA A 249 8.30 -6.20 12.85
N PRO A 250 9.52 -6.74 12.62
CA PRO A 250 10.05 -6.91 11.28
C PRO A 250 9.39 -8.15 10.64
N GLY A 251 8.69 -7.97 9.53
CA GLY A 251 8.15 -9.05 8.70
C GLY A 251 7.33 -8.50 7.52
N PRO A 252 7.34 -9.14 6.34
CA PRO A 252 6.59 -8.67 5.17
C PRO A 252 5.08 -8.71 5.47
N LEU A 253 4.29 -7.82 4.86
CA LEU A 253 2.83 -7.65 4.95
C LEU A 253 2.08 -8.98 5.29
N GLY A 254 1.92 -9.30 6.58
CA GLY A 254 2.12 -10.71 6.93
C GLY A 254 0.92 -11.50 7.40
N ARG A 255 -0.24 -10.90 7.69
CA ARG A 255 -1.38 -11.60 8.30
C ARG A 255 -2.73 -11.04 7.87
N PHE A 256 -3.72 -11.92 7.72
CA PHE A 256 -5.10 -11.56 7.41
C PHE A 256 -6.11 -12.21 8.35
N GLU A 257 -7.33 -11.70 8.27
CA GLU A 257 -8.52 -12.25 8.89
C GLU A 257 -9.45 -12.76 7.79
N ALA A 258 -10.11 -13.88 8.03
CA ALA A 258 -11.04 -14.51 7.11
C ALA A 258 -12.33 -14.86 7.83
N PHE A 259 -13.44 -14.61 7.14
CA PHE A 259 -14.77 -15.05 7.54
C PHE A 259 -15.17 -16.18 6.60
N VAL A 260 -15.43 -17.37 7.15
CA VAL A 260 -15.81 -18.56 6.38
C VAL A 260 -17.19 -18.98 6.82
N GLN A 261 -18.16 -18.86 5.93
CA GLN A 261 -19.53 -19.29 6.15
C GLN A 261 -19.75 -20.69 5.57
N PHE A 262 -20.15 -21.63 6.41
CA PHE A 262 -20.51 -22.99 6.01
C PHE A 262 -21.99 -23.07 5.60
N VAL A 263 -22.32 -24.06 4.77
CA VAL A 263 -23.72 -24.37 4.43
C VAL A 263 -24.44 -24.96 5.65
N ASP A 264 -23.76 -25.86 6.37
CA ASP A 264 -24.31 -26.60 7.51
C ASP A 264 -23.67 -26.17 8.84
N CYS A 265 -24.47 -26.07 9.91
CA CYS A 265 -23.97 -25.83 11.27
C CYS A 265 -23.02 -26.95 11.74
N ALA A 266 -23.18 -28.17 11.23
CA ALA A 266 -22.27 -29.27 11.52
C ALA A 266 -20.85 -29.02 10.97
N GLY A 267 -20.72 -28.37 9.80
CA GLY A 267 -19.43 -27.96 9.25
C GLY A 267 -18.74 -26.93 10.14
N PHE A 268 -19.50 -25.94 10.61
CA PHE A 268 -19.05 -24.95 11.59
C PHE A 268 -18.56 -25.61 12.90
N GLU A 269 -19.35 -26.52 13.49
CA GLU A 269 -18.97 -27.19 14.75
C GLU A 269 -17.71 -28.06 14.60
N ARG A 270 -17.58 -28.78 13.48
CA ARG A 270 -16.38 -29.58 13.16
C ARG A 270 -15.16 -28.69 13.01
N CYS A 271 -15.26 -27.61 12.23
CA CYS A 271 -14.17 -26.65 12.03
C CYS A 271 -13.72 -26.02 13.36
N MET A 272 -14.67 -25.48 14.14
CA MET A 272 -14.40 -24.90 15.45
C MET A 272 -13.78 -25.91 16.42
N THR A 273 -14.15 -27.18 16.32
CA THR A 273 -13.62 -28.24 17.21
C THR A 273 -12.25 -28.74 16.79
N ALA A 274 -11.98 -28.85 15.50
CA ALA A 274 -10.67 -29.25 14.99
C ALA A 274 -9.61 -28.16 15.22
N LEU A 275 -9.98 -26.89 15.03
CA LEU A 275 -9.08 -25.75 15.22
C LEU A 275 -8.92 -25.37 16.71
N ARG A 276 -9.84 -25.82 17.57
CA ARG A 276 -9.80 -25.57 19.02
C ARG A 276 -8.53 -26.13 19.63
N GLY A 277 -7.62 -25.22 20.00
CA GLY A 277 -6.35 -25.61 20.59
C GLY A 277 -5.47 -26.37 19.62
N ALA A 278 -5.59 -26.10 18.32
CA ALA A 278 -4.66 -26.56 17.29
C ALA A 278 -3.90 -25.37 16.68
N LYS A 279 -2.71 -25.65 16.18
CA LYS A 279 -1.84 -24.78 15.41
C LYS A 279 -1.86 -25.24 13.97
N LEU A 280 -1.81 -24.29 13.05
CA LEU A 280 -1.68 -24.56 11.64
C LEU A 280 -0.19 -24.71 11.33
N LEU A 281 0.16 -25.78 10.63
CA LEU A 281 1.50 -26.09 10.15
C LEU A 281 1.53 -26.01 8.62
N LEU A 282 2.52 -25.30 8.08
CA LEU A 282 2.87 -25.34 6.66
C LEU A 282 4.11 -26.21 6.48
N LEU A 283 4.03 -27.26 5.66
CA LEU A 283 5.18 -28.09 5.31
C LEU A 283 5.95 -27.43 4.15
N LEU A 284 7.19 -26.99 4.40
CA LEU A 284 8.03 -26.32 3.38
C LEU A 284 8.56 -27.28 2.31
N MET A 285 8.59 -28.57 2.61
CA MET A 285 8.96 -29.63 1.69
C MET A 285 7.82 -30.66 1.62
N PRO A 286 7.60 -31.30 0.46
CA PRO A 286 6.72 -32.46 0.35
C PRO A 286 7.41 -33.67 1.00
N ALA A 287 7.57 -33.64 2.32
CA ALA A 287 7.93 -34.82 3.09
C ALA A 287 6.68 -35.70 3.16
N GLN A 288 6.80 -36.94 2.71
CA GLN A 288 5.78 -37.98 2.90
C GLN A 288 5.48 -38.06 4.40
N LEU A 289 4.28 -37.64 4.80
CA LEU A 289 3.80 -37.73 6.16
C LEU A 289 3.66 -39.22 6.51
N GLY A 290 4.74 -39.84 7.00
CA GLY A 290 4.75 -41.24 7.44
C GLY A 290 5.70 -42.22 6.75
N SER A 291 6.75 -41.81 6.02
CA SER A 291 7.78 -42.78 5.61
C SER A 291 8.58 -43.24 6.84
N SER A 292 8.47 -44.52 7.17
CA SER A 292 9.20 -45.21 8.25
C SER A 292 10.70 -45.38 8.00
N ASP A 293 11.23 -44.81 6.91
CA ASP A 293 12.62 -44.97 6.54
C ASP A 293 13.45 -43.94 7.29
N GLY A 294 14.37 -44.43 8.13
CA GLY A 294 15.13 -43.71 9.15
C GLY A 294 16.12 -42.65 8.66
N SER A 295 15.77 -41.86 7.64
CA SER A 295 16.47 -40.63 7.29
C SER A 295 15.89 -39.47 8.09
N SER A 296 16.58 -39.13 9.17
CA SER A 296 16.27 -38.11 10.17
C SER A 296 16.43 -36.68 9.66
N SER A 297 15.86 -36.35 8.49
CA SER A 297 15.59 -34.96 8.15
C SER A 297 14.18 -34.61 8.62
N ALA A 298 14.08 -33.97 9.80
CA ALA A 298 12.83 -33.39 10.27
C ALA A 298 12.22 -32.53 9.15
N PRO A 299 10.93 -32.68 8.81
CA PRO A 299 10.31 -31.82 7.82
C PRO A 299 10.39 -30.38 8.33
N ALA A 300 11.08 -29.51 7.59
CA ALA A 300 11.09 -28.09 7.90
C ALA A 300 9.64 -27.59 7.77
N ALA A 301 9.02 -27.30 8.90
CA ALA A 301 7.65 -26.81 8.95
C ALA A 301 7.61 -25.44 9.63
N LEU A 302 6.64 -24.62 9.24
CA LEU A 302 6.31 -23.38 9.91
C LEU A 302 5.00 -23.57 10.65
N SER A 303 4.92 -23.13 11.91
CA SER A 303 3.71 -23.21 12.72
C SER A 303 3.18 -21.83 13.05
N VAL A 304 1.85 -21.69 13.09
CA VAL A 304 1.17 -20.49 13.54
C VAL A 304 -0.05 -20.88 14.37
N LEU A 305 -0.27 -20.17 15.47
CA LEU A 305 -1.50 -20.29 16.25
C LEU A 305 -2.53 -19.28 15.73
N PRO A 306 -3.61 -19.69 15.05
CA PRO A 306 -4.65 -18.76 14.60
C PRO A 306 -5.52 -18.26 15.77
N THR A 307 -6.16 -17.10 15.61
CA THR A 307 -7.25 -16.66 16.51
C THR A 307 -8.58 -17.15 15.98
N LEU A 308 -9.37 -17.81 16.82
CA LEU A 308 -10.64 -18.41 16.45
C LEU A 308 -11.78 -17.77 17.22
N ASP A 309 -12.76 -17.26 16.49
CA ASP A 309 -13.99 -16.70 17.03
C ASP A 309 -15.16 -17.04 16.09
N PHE A 310 -16.38 -16.73 16.53
CA PHE A 310 -17.57 -16.74 15.68
C PHE A 310 -17.92 -15.32 15.24
N ASP A 311 -18.65 -15.19 14.14
CA ASP A 311 -19.08 -13.88 13.66
C ASP A 311 -20.23 -13.31 14.52
N ARG A 312 -19.92 -12.26 15.29
CA ARG A 312 -20.92 -11.50 16.08
C ARG A 312 -21.60 -10.40 15.27
N THR A 313 -21.06 -10.07 14.10
CA THR A 313 -21.45 -8.90 13.33
C THR A 313 -22.38 -9.23 12.16
N GLY A 314 -22.54 -10.52 11.84
CA GLY A 314 -23.27 -10.96 10.65
C GLY A 314 -22.67 -10.35 9.38
N ARG A 315 -21.35 -10.32 9.26
CA ARG A 315 -20.62 -9.74 8.11
C ARG A 315 -20.98 -10.45 6.81
N LEU A 316 -21.22 -11.76 6.90
CA LEU A 316 -21.65 -12.62 5.80
C LEU A 316 -23.17 -12.79 5.72
N SER A 317 -23.96 -12.04 6.49
CA SER A 317 -25.41 -12.00 6.33
C SER A 317 -25.78 -11.31 5.02
N LEU A 318 -26.92 -11.70 4.44
CA LEU A 318 -27.41 -11.12 3.20
C LEU A 318 -27.63 -9.59 3.33
N ARG A 319 -28.05 -9.13 4.51
CA ARG A 319 -28.23 -7.71 4.83
C ARG A 319 -26.89 -6.96 4.76
N SER A 320 -25.85 -7.48 5.41
CA SER A 320 -24.51 -6.87 5.41
C SER A 320 -23.85 -6.91 4.04
N ILE A 321 -24.01 -8.01 3.30
CA ILE A 321 -23.50 -8.14 1.93
C ILE A 321 -24.16 -7.10 1.01
N ARG A 322 -25.50 -7.04 0.97
CA ARG A 322 -26.23 -6.05 0.16
C ARG A 322 -25.88 -4.62 0.52
N ARG A 323 -25.69 -4.32 1.82
CA ARG A 323 -25.25 -3.00 2.27
C ARG A 323 -23.87 -2.64 1.73
N ARG A 324 -22.92 -3.58 1.75
CA ARG A 324 -21.56 -3.40 1.21
C ARG A 324 -21.59 -3.23 -0.31
N GLU A 325 -22.29 -4.10 -1.03
CA GLU A 325 -22.44 -4.00 -2.48
C GLU A 325 -23.08 -2.67 -2.91
N ALA A 326 -24.12 -2.21 -2.19
CA ALA A 326 -24.74 -0.92 -2.44
C ALA A 326 -23.79 0.26 -2.16
N ALA A 327 -22.99 0.18 -1.10
CA ALA A 327 -21.95 1.17 -0.80
C ALA A 327 -20.88 1.21 -1.91
N ARG A 328 -20.40 0.05 -2.35
CA ARG A 328 -19.43 -0.09 -3.44
C ARG A 328 -19.95 0.52 -4.74
N ARG A 329 -21.19 0.18 -5.14
CA ARG A 329 -21.83 0.76 -6.32
C ARG A 329 -21.97 2.28 -6.25
N ARG A 330 -22.28 2.83 -5.06
CA ARG A 330 -22.33 4.28 -4.84
C ARG A 330 -20.95 4.92 -4.95
N ALA A 331 -19.92 4.29 -4.39
CA ALA A 331 -18.54 4.76 -4.47
C ALA A 331 -18.01 4.74 -5.91
N GLU A 332 -18.24 3.66 -6.66
CA GLU A 332 -17.89 3.54 -8.08
C GLU A 332 -18.60 4.61 -8.92
N ALA A 333 -19.90 4.82 -8.73
CA ALA A 333 -20.66 5.86 -9.42
C ALA A 333 -20.16 7.28 -9.07
N ALA A 334 -19.79 7.52 -7.81
CA ALA A 334 -19.21 8.80 -7.40
C ALA A 334 -17.82 9.03 -8.04
N ALA A 335 -16.97 8.01 -8.07
CA ALA A 335 -15.66 8.07 -8.72
C ALA A 335 -15.77 8.29 -10.24
N GLU A 336 -16.75 7.65 -10.90
CA GLU A 336 -17.03 7.89 -12.31
C GLU A 336 -17.49 9.33 -12.56
N LEU A 337 -18.40 9.86 -11.73
CA LEU A 337 -18.85 11.24 -11.84
C LEU A 337 -17.71 12.23 -11.65
N GLU A 338 -16.81 11.97 -10.70
CA GLU A 338 -15.61 12.78 -10.46
C GLU A 338 -14.65 12.73 -11.66
N ARG A 339 -14.38 11.54 -12.23
CA ARG A 339 -13.60 11.40 -13.46
C ARG A 339 -14.21 12.18 -14.63
N ARG A 340 -15.53 12.09 -14.83
CA ARG A 340 -16.23 12.85 -15.87
C ARG A 340 -16.15 14.36 -15.65
N ARG A 341 -16.17 14.84 -14.40
CA ARG A 341 -15.96 16.26 -14.07
C ARG A 341 -14.54 16.71 -14.42
N ARG A 342 -13.52 15.95 -13.99
CA ARG A 342 -12.11 16.21 -14.32
C ARG A 342 -11.86 16.22 -15.84
N ASP A 343 -12.47 15.30 -16.57
CA ASP A 343 -12.36 15.23 -18.03
C ASP A 343 -13.02 16.43 -18.73
N ARG A 344 -14.20 16.87 -18.26
CA ARG A 344 -14.89 18.06 -18.80
C ARG A 344 -14.08 19.32 -18.52
N GLU A 345 -13.50 19.44 -17.34
CA GLU A 345 -12.65 20.57 -16.97
C GLU A 345 -11.37 20.60 -17.83
N ARG A 346 -10.69 19.46 -17.98
CA ARG A 346 -9.51 19.35 -18.85
C ARG A 346 -9.83 19.77 -20.29
N ARG A 347 -10.94 19.29 -20.86
CA ARG A 347 -11.37 19.68 -22.22
C ARG A 347 -11.72 21.17 -22.33
N ARG A 348 -12.25 21.79 -21.26
CA ARG A 348 -12.52 23.24 -21.23
C ARG A 348 -11.24 24.05 -21.23
N LEU A 349 -10.26 23.65 -20.41
CA LEU A 349 -8.94 24.28 -20.35
C LEU A 349 -8.19 24.15 -21.68
N GLU A 350 -8.22 22.96 -22.29
CA GLU A 350 -7.60 22.70 -23.60
C GLU A 350 -8.20 23.59 -24.70
N ARG A 351 -9.53 23.68 -24.80
CA ARG A 351 -10.20 24.57 -25.77
C ARG A 351 -9.94 26.06 -25.50
N ALA A 352 -9.81 26.46 -24.23
CA ALA A 352 -9.47 27.83 -23.89
C ALA A 352 -8.03 28.17 -24.29
N ALA A 353 -7.10 27.24 -24.07
CA ALA A 353 -5.70 27.37 -24.49
C ALA A 353 -5.56 27.44 -26.01
N GLU A 354 -6.29 26.58 -26.75
CA GLU A 354 -6.30 26.61 -28.22
C GLU A 354 -6.80 27.95 -28.77
N ARG A 355 -7.92 28.47 -28.23
CA ARG A 355 -8.45 29.80 -28.61
C ARG A 355 -7.49 30.93 -28.27
N ALA A 356 -6.78 30.85 -27.14
CA ALA A 356 -5.78 31.83 -26.76
C ALA A 356 -4.58 31.81 -27.72
N ALA A 357 -4.10 30.62 -28.08
CA ALA A 357 -3.02 30.43 -29.04
C ALA A 357 -3.41 30.94 -30.44
N GLU A 358 -4.63 30.68 -30.90
CA GLU A 358 -5.13 31.20 -32.18
C GLU A 358 -5.20 32.74 -32.19
N ARG A 359 -5.70 33.35 -31.11
CA ARG A 359 -5.72 34.82 -30.97
C ARG A 359 -4.32 35.41 -30.99
N GLN A 360 -3.37 34.74 -30.34
CA GLN A 360 -1.97 35.18 -30.34
C GLN A 360 -1.38 35.13 -31.76
N ARG A 361 -1.58 34.03 -32.49
CA ARG A 361 -1.13 33.90 -33.89
C ARG A 361 -1.72 34.99 -34.80
N ARG A 362 -3.03 35.23 -34.71
CA ARG A 362 -3.69 36.30 -35.47
C ARG A 362 -3.16 37.69 -35.12
N ALA A 363 -2.86 37.94 -33.84
CA ALA A 363 -2.28 39.21 -33.40
C ALA A 363 -0.84 39.38 -33.93
N GLU A 364 -0.03 38.32 -33.93
CA GLU A 364 1.31 38.31 -34.50
C GLU A 364 1.29 38.55 -36.02
N GLU A 365 0.40 37.87 -36.75
CA GLU A 365 0.19 38.07 -38.19
C GLU A 365 -0.26 39.50 -38.51
N ALA A 366 -1.22 40.05 -37.75
CA ALA A 366 -1.68 41.42 -37.92
C ALA A 366 -0.57 42.44 -37.62
N ALA A 367 0.26 42.20 -36.60
CA ALA A 367 1.40 43.04 -36.29
C ALA A 367 2.46 43.01 -37.41
N LEU A 368 2.72 41.83 -37.98
CA LEU A 368 3.61 41.69 -39.14
C LEU A 368 3.06 42.45 -40.35
N ALA A 369 1.78 42.27 -40.67
CA ALA A 369 1.12 42.94 -41.80
C ALA A 369 1.14 44.48 -41.63
N ALA A 370 0.89 44.98 -40.42
CA ALA A 370 0.99 46.41 -40.13
C ALA A 370 2.42 46.95 -40.33
N ARG A 371 3.43 46.16 -39.98
CA ARG A 371 4.85 46.50 -40.17
C ARG A 371 5.22 46.56 -41.65
N ILE A 372 4.78 45.57 -42.43
CA ILE A 372 4.97 45.54 -43.90
C ILE A 372 4.31 46.77 -44.53
N ALA A 373 3.04 47.05 -44.21
CA ALA A 373 2.32 48.21 -44.74
C ALA A 373 3.00 49.54 -44.38
N ALA A 374 3.59 49.66 -43.19
CA ALA A 374 4.35 50.84 -42.79
C ALA A 374 5.66 50.99 -43.59
N GLU A 375 6.37 49.90 -43.85
CA GLU A 375 7.56 49.91 -44.70
C GLU A 375 7.23 50.22 -46.16
N GLU A 376 6.17 49.64 -46.73
CA GLU A 376 5.69 49.96 -48.08
C GLU A 376 5.38 51.45 -48.21
N ARG A 377 4.67 52.04 -47.24
CA ARG A 377 4.40 53.48 -47.21
C ARG A 377 5.68 54.31 -47.18
N ARG A 378 6.70 53.88 -46.44
CA ARG A 378 8.01 54.55 -46.41
C ARG A 378 8.73 54.47 -47.74
N ILE A 379 8.71 53.30 -48.39
CA ILE A 379 9.30 53.11 -49.72
C ILE A 379 8.61 54.02 -50.74
N VAL A 380 7.28 54.03 -50.78
CA VAL A 380 6.51 54.89 -51.69
C VAL A 380 6.80 56.37 -51.42
N ALA A 381 6.87 56.79 -50.15
CA ALA A 381 7.21 58.16 -49.80
C ALA A 381 8.65 58.52 -50.24
N ALA A 382 9.60 57.60 -50.11
CA ALA A 382 10.98 57.78 -50.58
C ALA A 382 11.04 57.87 -52.12
N GLN A 383 10.30 57.02 -52.84
CA GLN A 383 10.18 57.07 -54.30
C GLN A 383 9.64 58.43 -54.76
N ARG A 384 8.53 58.91 -54.16
CA ARG A 384 7.96 60.24 -54.47
C ARG A 384 8.95 61.38 -54.20
N LYS A 385 9.73 61.31 -53.12
CA LYS A 385 10.80 62.27 -52.83
C LYS A 385 11.94 62.21 -53.86
N LEU A 386 12.30 61.02 -54.31
CA LEU A 386 13.34 60.85 -55.33
C LEU A 386 12.88 61.41 -56.67
N GLU A 387 11.63 61.16 -57.05
CA GLU A 387 11.01 61.71 -58.26
C GLU A 387 10.90 63.24 -58.20
N SER A 388 10.51 63.80 -57.06
CA SER A 388 10.46 65.26 -56.92
C SER A 388 11.84 65.90 -57.04
N ILE A 389 12.89 65.28 -56.47
CA ILE A 389 14.29 65.72 -56.65
C ILE A 389 14.72 65.64 -58.13
N ARG A 390 14.36 64.55 -58.83
CA ARG A 390 14.65 64.40 -60.27
C ARG A 390 13.98 65.50 -61.09
N LEU A 391 12.69 65.76 -60.87
CA LEU A 391 11.93 66.81 -61.55
C LEU A 391 12.50 68.20 -61.25
N LEU A 392 12.81 68.50 -60.00
CA LEU A 392 13.44 69.77 -59.60
C LEU A 392 14.81 69.94 -60.24
N SER A 393 15.62 68.88 -60.31
CA SER A 393 16.94 68.91 -60.94
C SER A 393 16.85 69.21 -62.43
N GLU A 394 15.87 68.63 -63.13
CA GLU A 394 15.60 68.91 -64.55
C GLU A 394 15.10 70.35 -64.75
N LEU A 395 14.22 70.86 -63.88
CA LEU A 395 13.80 72.26 -63.88
C LEU A 395 14.99 73.20 -63.65
N PHE A 396 15.84 72.93 -62.66
CA PHE A 396 17.05 73.72 -62.40
C PHE A 396 18.04 73.68 -63.55
N ARG A 397 18.15 72.54 -64.26
CA ARG A 397 18.97 72.42 -65.48
C ARG A 397 18.43 73.33 -66.58
N ARG A 398 17.13 73.27 -66.87
CA ARG A 398 16.47 74.14 -67.86
C ARG A 398 16.60 75.63 -67.51
N LEU A 399 16.42 75.98 -66.24
CA LEU A 399 16.57 77.36 -65.76
C LEU A 399 18.01 77.87 -65.91
N ARG A 400 19.00 77.01 -65.63
CA ARG A 400 20.42 77.32 -65.90
C ARG A 400 20.70 77.51 -67.38
N ASP A 401 20.14 76.65 -68.23
CA ASP A 401 20.30 76.74 -69.69
C ASP A 401 19.65 78.02 -70.24
N GLU A 402 18.46 78.40 -69.77
CA GLU A 402 17.84 79.69 -70.12
C GLU A 402 18.66 80.88 -69.65
N ARG A 403 19.21 80.83 -68.43
CA ARG A 403 20.07 81.90 -67.91
C ARG A 403 21.33 82.05 -68.77
N ARG A 404 21.97 80.93 -69.15
CA ARG A 404 23.11 80.90 -70.08
C ARG A 404 22.73 81.47 -71.45
N ARG A 405 21.57 81.11 -72.00
CA ARG A 405 21.05 81.67 -73.26
C ARG A 405 20.86 83.19 -73.18
N LYS A 406 20.20 83.68 -72.13
CA LYS A 406 20.02 85.12 -71.89
C LYS A 406 21.36 85.86 -71.72
N GLU A 407 22.36 85.22 -71.09
CA GLU A 407 23.71 85.78 -70.99
C GLU A 407 24.42 85.82 -72.33
N LEU A 408 24.30 84.77 -73.15
CA LEU A 408 24.82 84.73 -74.52
C LEU A 408 24.16 85.77 -75.41
N GLU A 409 22.83 85.89 -75.38
CA GLU A 409 22.09 86.94 -76.11
C GLU A 409 22.54 88.34 -75.69
N LYS A 410 22.75 88.58 -74.39
CA LYS A 410 23.31 89.84 -73.89
C LYS A 410 24.74 90.08 -74.39
N ARG A 411 25.58 89.04 -74.42
CA ARG A 411 26.95 89.13 -74.97
C ARG A 411 26.93 89.40 -76.47
N GLU A 412 26.08 88.73 -77.23
CA GLU A 412 25.87 88.97 -78.66
C GLU A 412 25.32 90.37 -78.93
N ALA A 413 24.35 90.83 -78.16
CA ALA A 413 23.82 92.20 -78.29
C ALA A 413 24.90 93.25 -77.97
N ARG A 414 25.78 92.99 -77.01
CA ARG A 414 26.94 93.85 -76.72
C ARG A 414 27.95 93.84 -77.88
N LEU A 415 28.27 92.68 -78.42
CA LEU A 415 29.13 92.53 -79.61
C LEU A 415 28.52 93.24 -80.82
N ARG A 416 27.23 93.03 -81.11
CA ARG A 416 26.48 93.71 -82.17
C ARG A 416 26.49 95.23 -81.98
N ARG A 417 26.28 95.73 -80.75
CA ARG A 417 26.41 97.16 -80.44
C ARG A 417 27.82 97.69 -80.64
N SER A 418 28.85 96.91 -80.30
CA SER A 418 30.26 97.28 -80.53
C SER A 418 30.59 97.33 -82.02
N LEU A 419 30.11 96.35 -82.81
CA LEU A 419 30.23 96.33 -84.27
C LEU A 419 29.48 97.49 -84.93
N LEU A 420 28.25 97.80 -84.47
CA LEU A 420 27.49 98.96 -84.94
C LEU A 420 28.18 100.29 -84.61
N LYS A 421 28.84 100.40 -83.45
CA LYS A 421 29.65 101.57 -83.10
C LYS A 421 30.87 101.72 -84.01
N ARG A 422 31.59 100.61 -84.30
CA ARG A 422 32.68 100.62 -85.30
C ARG A 422 32.16 101.07 -86.67
N ARG A 423 31.04 100.51 -87.13
CA ARG A 423 30.42 100.86 -88.42
C ARG A 423 29.91 102.30 -88.49
N ARG A 424 29.52 102.91 -87.37
CA ARG A 424 29.17 104.35 -87.26
C ARG A 424 30.38 105.28 -87.18
N GLN A 425 31.55 104.80 -86.76
CA GLN A 425 32.79 105.57 -86.79
C GLN A 425 33.43 105.61 -88.20
N GLU A 426 32.94 104.81 -89.15
CA GLU A 426 33.52 104.65 -90.50
C GLU A 426 32.76 105.38 -91.64
N MET A 427 31.77 106.27 -91.41
CA MET A 427 31.00 106.91 -92.51
C MET A 427 30.66 108.42 -92.32
N PRO A 428 31.06 109.33 -93.26
CA PRO A 428 30.58 110.71 -93.35
C PRO A 428 29.74 111.06 -94.62
N LEU A 429 28.70 111.89 -94.43
CA LEU A 429 27.99 112.90 -95.30
C LEU A 429 27.21 112.56 -96.60
N ALA A 430 26.18 113.40 -96.84
CA ALA A 430 25.30 113.66 -98.01
C ALA A 430 23.96 112.86 -98.08
N GLY A 431 22.78 113.38 -98.42
CA GLY A 431 22.29 114.72 -98.83
C GLY A 431 20.99 114.57 -99.66
N ALA A 432 20.03 115.51 -99.47
CA ALA A 432 18.91 115.93 -100.38
C ALA A 432 17.81 114.90 -100.78
N ALA A 433 16.56 115.25 -101.14
CA ALA A 433 15.65 116.40 -101.03
C ALA A 433 14.33 116.04 -101.78
N VAL A 434 13.26 116.86 -101.64
CA VAL A 434 12.10 117.08 -102.59
C VAL A 434 10.98 116.00 -102.57
N GLU A 435 9.64 116.22 -102.53
CA GLU A 435 8.71 117.33 -102.85
C GLU A 435 7.32 117.23 -102.15
N ASP A 436 6.65 118.39 -102.00
CA ASP A 436 5.22 118.77 -101.92
C ASP A 436 4.18 118.15 -100.95
N THR A 437 3.83 118.89 -99.87
CA THR A 437 2.78 119.93 -99.87
C THR A 437 2.91 120.85 -98.65
#